data_AF-A0A7W1JLX9-F1
#
_entry.id   AF-A0A7W1JLX9-F1
#
_cell.length_a   1.000
_cell.length_b   1.000
_cell.length_c   1.000
_cell.angle_alpha   90.00
_cell.angle_beta   90.00
_cell.angle_gamma   90.00
#
_symmetry.space_group_name_H-M   'P 1'
#
loop_
_entity.id
_entity.type
_entity.pdbx_description
1 polymer ?
#
loop_
_entity_poly.entity_id
_entity_poly.type
_entity_poly.pdbx_seq_one_letter_code
_entity_poly.pdbx_strand_id
1 'polypeptide(L)'
;MKYVSKKQQILNVLIIFFSSFLLAGLFAGYMIYNYSPTVGYLAANTILSPDVVEKISYIDSHPTTDKESKFIFNGIVFSYYDKTTGRLKQLPINANSYKQFYSMVESEKSLDNINGQVEREFNQRDLAFLTITVKTDSSNLQQATKNFQLIQFNDKDYFRVQLRGEKNKIEWAYFYKPGLYEEILSLFLEKTDNRPRVAISHQQL
;
A
#
# COMPACT_ATOMS: atom_id res chain seq x y z
N MET A 1 -56.95 25.05 35.42
CA MET A 1 -55.55 24.64 35.69
C MET A 1 -55.57 23.32 36.47
N LYS A 2 -55.16 22.20 35.86
CA LYS A 2 -55.03 20.93 36.59
C LYS A 2 -53.68 20.94 37.32
N TYR A 3 -53.69 20.89 38.66
CA TYR A 3 -52.48 20.74 39.46
C TYR A 3 -51.87 19.37 39.17
N VAL A 4 -50.71 19.36 38.53
CA VAL A 4 -49.94 18.14 38.28
C VAL A 4 -49.28 17.75 39.61
N SER A 5 -49.53 16.52 40.09
CA SER A 5 -48.94 16.06 41.35
C SER A 5 -47.41 15.97 41.23
N LYS A 6 -46.69 16.16 42.35
CA LYS A 6 -45.21 16.06 42.39
C LYS A 6 -44.70 14.73 41.82
N LYS A 7 -45.42 13.62 42.06
CA LYS A 7 -45.09 12.30 41.52
C LYS A 7 -45.14 12.28 39.99
N GLN A 8 -46.14 12.95 39.41
CA GLN A 8 -46.33 13.00 37.97
C GLN A 8 -45.31 13.91 37.29
N GLN A 9 -44.87 14.98 37.97
CA GLN A 9 -43.76 15.81 37.49
C GLN A 9 -42.45 15.00 37.44
N ILE A 10 -42.14 14.24 38.50
CA ILE A 10 -40.95 13.37 38.54
C ILE A 10 -41.01 12.31 37.44
N LEU A 11 -42.16 11.66 37.25
CA LEU A 11 -42.36 10.65 36.21
C LEU A 11 -42.16 11.23 34.81
N ASN A 12 -42.71 12.42 34.53
CA ASN A 12 -42.55 13.08 33.23
C ASN A 12 -41.08 13.42 32.95
N VAL A 13 -40.33 13.87 33.96
CA VAL A 13 -38.89 14.12 33.82
C VAL A 13 -38.14 12.83 33.52
N LEU A 14 -38.42 11.73 34.23
CA LEU A 14 -37.80 10.44 33.98
C LEU A 14 -38.08 9.92 32.56
N ILE A 15 -39.32 10.06 32.07
CA ILE A 15 -39.68 9.66 30.70
C ILE A 15 -38.91 10.46 29.67
N ILE A 16 -38.75 11.78 29.86
CA ILE A 16 -37.97 12.63 28.96
C ILE A 16 -36.50 12.20 28.93
N PHE A 17 -35.90 11.94 30.09
CA PHE A 17 -34.52 11.46 30.19
C PHE A 17 -34.34 10.11 29.48
N PHE A 18 -35.24 9.16 29.74
CA PHE A 18 -35.17 7.84 29.12
C PHE A 18 -35.37 7.91 27.60
N SER A 19 -36.31 8.72 27.13
CA SER A 19 -36.58 8.92 25.71
C SER A 19 -35.38 9.57 25.00
N SER A 20 -34.74 10.55 25.63
CA SER A 20 -33.53 11.19 25.12
C SER A 20 -32.37 10.19 25.01
N PHE A 21 -32.14 9.39 26.06
CA PHE A 21 -31.11 8.36 26.07
C PHE A 21 -31.34 7.31 24.97
N LEU A 22 -32.58 6.84 24.82
CA LEU A 22 -32.95 5.85 23.81
C LEU A 22 -32.80 6.41 22.39
N LEU A 23 -33.22 7.66 22.17
CA LEU A 23 -33.05 8.34 20.88
C LEU A 23 -31.56 8.53 20.53
N ALA A 24 -30.74 8.95 21.50
CA ALA A 24 -29.29 9.09 21.31
C ALA A 24 -28.64 7.73 20.99
N GLY A 25 -29.04 6.66 21.67
CA GLY A 25 -28.58 5.30 21.39
C GLY A 25 -28.96 4.82 19.99
N LEU A 26 -30.21 5.04 19.56
CA LEU A 26 -30.66 4.72 18.21
C LEU A 26 -29.91 5.53 17.14
N PHE A 27 -29.69 6.83 17.38
CA PHE A 27 -28.94 7.68 16.46
C PHE A 27 -27.47 7.26 16.36
N ALA A 28 -26.82 6.96 17.48
CA ALA A 28 -25.46 6.42 17.50
C ALA A 28 -25.38 5.07 16.77
N GLY A 29 -26.33 4.17 17.02
CA GLY A 29 -26.41 2.88 16.32
C GLY A 29 -26.63 3.04 14.82
N TYR A 30 -27.50 3.95 14.40
CA TYR A 30 -27.71 4.29 12.98
C TYR A 30 -26.44 4.87 12.35
N MET A 31 -25.75 5.76 13.06
CA MET A 31 -24.49 6.33 12.58
C MET A 31 -23.41 5.27 12.45
N ILE A 32 -23.26 4.39 13.44
CA ILE A 32 -22.31 3.28 13.37
C ILE A 32 -22.69 2.29 12.27
N TYR A 33 -23.96 2.03 12.01
CA TYR A 33 -24.37 1.09 10.96
C TYR A 33 -24.14 1.64 9.55
N ASN A 34 -24.52 2.90 9.29
CA ASN A 34 -24.45 3.50 7.95
C ASN A 34 -23.10 4.17 7.66
N TYR A 35 -22.48 4.73 8.70
CA TYR A 35 -21.18 5.38 8.63
C TYR A 35 -20.14 4.60 9.44
N SER A 36 -20.36 3.30 9.65
CA SER A 36 -19.25 2.42 10.04
C SER A 36 -18.16 2.73 9.03
N PRO A 37 -16.97 3.18 9.45
CA PRO A 37 -15.90 3.44 8.51
C PRO A 37 -15.62 2.11 7.84
N THR A 38 -16.14 1.95 6.62
CA THR A 38 -15.65 0.96 5.69
C THR A 38 -14.24 1.44 5.47
N VAL A 39 -13.28 0.76 6.08
CA VAL A 39 -11.87 1.13 6.09
C VAL A 39 -11.30 0.79 4.71
N GLY A 40 -11.88 1.42 3.69
CA GLY A 40 -11.45 1.39 2.32
C GLY A 40 -10.32 2.39 2.20
N TYR A 41 -9.10 1.90 2.13
CA TYR A 41 -7.96 2.73 1.76
C TYR A 41 -8.07 3.09 0.28
N LEU A 42 -7.85 4.35 -0.06
CA LEU A 42 -7.62 4.72 -1.45
C LEU A 42 -6.17 4.38 -1.81
N ALA A 43 -5.93 3.81 -2.99
CA ALA A 43 -4.59 3.45 -3.45
C ALA A 43 -3.64 4.66 -3.42
N ALA A 44 -4.09 5.84 -3.84
CA ALA A 44 -3.36 7.11 -3.72
C ALA A 44 -2.88 7.44 -2.29
N ASN A 45 -3.59 6.97 -1.26
CA ASN A 45 -3.23 7.18 0.15
C ASN A 45 -2.34 6.07 0.73
N THR A 46 -2.18 4.96 0.01
CA THR A 46 -1.38 3.82 0.46
C THR A 46 -0.07 3.69 -0.31
N ILE A 47 -0.07 4.01 -1.60
CA ILE A 47 1.10 4.01 -2.48
C ILE A 47 1.73 5.39 -2.43
N LEU A 48 3.05 5.46 -2.31
CA LEU A 48 3.74 6.75 -2.30
C LEU A 48 3.61 7.44 -3.66
N SER A 49 3.14 8.68 -3.67
CA SER A 49 3.06 9.45 -4.92
C SER A 49 4.46 9.70 -5.49
N PRO A 50 4.60 9.79 -6.83
CA PRO A 50 5.89 10.00 -7.49
C PRO A 50 6.70 11.18 -6.91
N ASP A 51 6.02 12.29 -6.61
CA ASP A 51 6.65 13.50 -6.07
C ASP A 51 7.17 13.34 -4.64
N VAL A 52 6.62 12.38 -3.88
CA VAL A 52 7.03 12.08 -2.50
C VAL A 52 8.16 11.06 -2.49
N VAL A 53 8.14 10.09 -3.40
CA VAL A 53 9.14 9.01 -3.46
C VAL A 53 10.58 9.55 -3.53
N GLU A 54 10.82 10.54 -4.40
CA GLU A 54 12.16 11.12 -4.56
C GLU A 54 12.63 11.94 -3.36
N LYS A 55 11.69 12.34 -2.49
CA LYS A 55 11.93 13.16 -1.31
C LYS A 55 12.02 12.35 -0.01
N ILE A 56 11.95 11.02 -0.10
CA ILE A 56 12.08 10.14 1.08
C ILE A 56 13.44 10.41 1.74
N SER A 57 13.39 10.87 2.98
CA SER A 57 14.54 11.07 3.85
C SER A 57 14.09 10.91 5.31
N TYR A 58 14.64 9.94 6.03
CA TYR A 58 14.30 9.70 7.44
C TYR A 58 15.48 9.10 8.20
N ILE A 59 15.47 9.20 9.53
CA ILE A 59 16.47 8.57 10.40
C ILE A 59 15.87 7.29 10.97
N ASP A 60 16.63 6.20 10.92
CA ASP A 60 16.24 4.89 11.46
C ASP A 60 17.49 4.09 11.84
N SER A 61 17.33 3.03 12.63
CA SER A 61 18.43 2.17 13.06
C SER A 61 19.05 1.41 11.89
N HIS A 62 20.37 1.48 11.76
CA HIS A 62 21.13 0.77 10.74
C HIS A 62 21.01 -0.75 10.95
N PRO A 63 20.68 -1.54 9.92
CA PRO A 63 20.30 -2.95 10.10
C PRO A 63 21.44 -3.86 10.56
N THR A 64 22.69 -3.41 10.45
CA THR A 64 23.87 -4.20 10.87
C THR A 64 24.64 -3.60 12.05
N THR A 65 24.44 -2.32 12.38
CA THR A 65 25.22 -1.65 13.44
C THR A 65 24.33 -1.13 14.57
N ASP A 66 23.01 -1.19 14.41
CA ASP A 66 21.99 -0.66 15.32
C ASP A 66 22.12 0.84 15.66
N LYS A 67 23.03 1.55 15.01
CA LYS A 67 23.20 3.00 15.13
C LYS A 67 22.20 3.73 14.26
N GLU A 68 21.74 4.89 14.70
CA GLU A 68 20.91 5.75 13.86
C GLU A 68 21.66 6.14 12.57
N SER A 69 20.97 6.03 11.44
CA SER A 69 21.47 6.41 10.13
C SER A 69 20.36 7.07 9.33
N LYS A 70 20.72 8.10 8.58
CA LYS A 70 19.80 8.73 7.64
C LYS A 70 19.63 7.84 6.41
N PHE A 71 18.40 7.49 6.08
CA PHE A 71 18.02 6.76 4.88
C PHE A 71 17.40 7.72 3.87
N ILE A 72 17.86 7.63 2.63
CA ILE A 72 17.38 8.40 1.47
C ILE A 72 16.87 7.47 0.38
N PHE A 73 16.05 7.99 -0.53
CA PHE A 73 15.60 7.25 -1.71
C PHE A 73 16.78 6.64 -2.48
N ASN A 74 16.65 5.36 -2.83
CA ASN A 74 17.64 4.64 -3.64
C ASN A 74 17.13 4.36 -5.04
N GLY A 75 15.90 3.85 -5.16
CA GLY A 75 15.33 3.45 -6.43
C GLY A 75 14.09 2.59 -6.27
N ILE A 76 13.45 2.31 -7.40
CA ILE A 76 12.28 1.44 -7.50
C ILE A 76 12.67 0.22 -8.33
N VAL A 77 12.35 -0.97 -7.83
CA VAL A 77 12.70 -2.23 -8.47
C VAL A 77 11.44 -3.05 -8.70
N PHE A 78 11.20 -3.44 -9.94
CA PHE A 78 10.19 -4.42 -10.30
C PHE A 78 10.84 -5.81 -10.34
N SER A 79 10.25 -6.76 -9.63
CA SER A 79 10.71 -8.15 -9.61
C SER A 79 9.61 -9.05 -10.13
N TYR A 80 9.92 -9.98 -11.01
CA TYR A 80 8.93 -10.90 -11.60
C TYR A 80 9.55 -12.28 -11.82
N TYR A 81 8.71 -13.32 -11.77
CA TYR A 81 9.14 -14.68 -12.04
C TYR A 81 9.21 -14.92 -13.55
N ASP A 82 10.41 -15.15 -14.07
CA ASP A 82 10.59 -15.51 -15.47
C ASP A 82 10.46 -17.03 -15.63
N LYS A 83 9.34 -17.45 -16.23
CA LYS A 83 9.01 -18.86 -16.50
C LYS A 83 10.03 -19.54 -17.42
N THR A 84 10.72 -18.79 -18.27
CA THR A 84 11.73 -19.34 -19.20
C THR A 84 12.99 -19.77 -18.46
N THR A 85 13.43 -18.95 -17.50
CA THR A 85 14.66 -19.19 -16.73
C THR A 85 14.40 -19.86 -15.38
N GLY A 86 13.13 -19.92 -14.95
CA GLY A 86 12.71 -20.43 -13.65
C GLY A 86 13.22 -19.60 -12.47
N ARG A 87 13.57 -18.32 -12.70
CA ARG A 87 14.23 -17.45 -11.73
C ARG A 87 13.49 -16.12 -11.58
N LEU A 88 13.56 -15.55 -10.38
CA LEU A 88 13.12 -14.19 -10.12
C LEU A 88 14.09 -13.21 -10.79
N LYS A 89 13.60 -12.41 -11.73
CA LYS A 89 14.33 -11.31 -12.36
C LYS A 89 13.98 -9.99 -11.69
N GLN A 90 14.95 -9.09 -11.64
CA GLN A 90 14.79 -7.75 -11.09
C GLN A 90 15.13 -6.71 -12.16
N LEU A 91 14.28 -5.70 -12.28
CA LEU A 91 14.41 -4.60 -13.24
C LEU A 91 14.29 -3.26 -12.51
N PRO A 92 15.26 -2.35 -12.66
CA PRO A 92 15.11 -0.99 -12.14
C PRO A 92 14.01 -0.27 -12.93
N ILE A 93 13.11 0.39 -12.21
CA ILE A 93 12.01 1.17 -12.78
C ILE A 93 12.36 2.65 -12.74
N ASN A 94 12.24 3.31 -13.88
CA ASN A 94 12.43 4.76 -13.98
C ASN A 94 11.21 5.53 -13.46
N ALA A 95 11.41 6.80 -13.13
CA ALA A 95 10.37 7.66 -12.56
C ALA A 95 9.13 7.81 -13.45
N ASN A 96 9.29 7.85 -14.78
CA ASN A 96 8.17 7.98 -15.69
C ASN A 96 7.29 6.71 -15.72
N SER A 97 7.90 5.53 -15.80
CA SER A 97 7.17 4.25 -15.71
C SER A 97 6.48 4.12 -14.35
N TYR A 98 7.13 4.51 -13.26
CA TYR A 98 6.49 4.52 -11.94
C TYR A 98 5.31 5.49 -11.87
N LYS A 99 5.44 6.70 -12.43
CA LYS A 99 4.34 7.67 -12.51
C LYS A 99 3.15 7.13 -13.31
N GLN A 100 3.40 6.45 -14.42
CA GLN A 100 2.36 5.80 -15.21
C GLN A 100 1.64 4.72 -14.40
N PHE A 101 2.38 3.85 -13.70
CA PHE A 101 1.82 2.87 -12.77
C PHE A 101 0.95 3.55 -11.70
N TYR A 102 1.46 4.59 -11.04
CA TYR A 102 0.73 5.29 -9.99
C TYR A 102 -0.61 5.84 -10.51
N SER A 103 -0.60 6.54 -11.64
CA SER A 103 -1.82 7.07 -12.25
C SER A 103 -2.81 5.99 -12.71
N MET A 104 -2.33 4.77 -13.02
CA MET A 104 -3.24 3.66 -13.32
C MET A 104 -4.03 3.22 -12.09
N VAL A 105 -3.41 3.19 -10.91
CA VAL A 105 -4.04 2.59 -9.71
C VAL A 105 -4.54 3.61 -8.69
N GLU A 106 -4.20 4.89 -8.80
CA GLU A 106 -4.41 5.90 -7.74
C GLU A 106 -5.88 6.04 -7.28
N SER A 107 -6.82 5.82 -8.18
CA SER A 107 -8.27 5.92 -7.91
C SER A 107 -8.89 4.64 -7.34
N GLU A 108 -8.14 3.53 -7.29
CA GLU A 108 -8.65 2.25 -6.82
C GLU A 108 -8.86 2.26 -5.31
N LYS A 109 -9.99 1.70 -4.88
CA LYS A 109 -10.32 1.56 -3.46
C LYS A 109 -9.96 0.15 -3.00
N SER A 110 -9.50 0.04 -1.75
CA SER A 110 -9.21 -1.26 -1.19
C SER A 110 -10.50 -2.06 -0.99
N LEU A 111 -10.37 -3.37 -1.07
CA LEU A 111 -11.46 -4.30 -0.82
C LEU A 111 -11.77 -4.33 0.68
N ASP A 112 -13.03 -4.08 1.04
CA ASP A 112 -13.47 -4.03 2.44
C ASP A 112 -13.51 -5.41 3.12
N ASN A 113 -13.78 -6.47 2.34
CA ASN A 113 -13.89 -7.83 2.82
C ASN A 113 -12.97 -8.75 2.02
N ILE A 114 -11.80 -9.04 2.58
CA ILE A 114 -10.87 -9.99 2.00
C ILE A 114 -11.33 -11.40 2.36
N ASN A 115 -11.88 -12.12 1.40
CA ASN A 115 -12.15 -13.54 1.60
C ASN A 115 -10.82 -14.32 1.60
N GLY A 116 -10.80 -15.48 2.27
CA GLY A 116 -9.59 -16.33 2.29
C GLY A 116 -9.17 -16.88 0.92
N GLN A 117 -9.96 -16.68 -0.13
CA GLN A 117 -9.54 -17.01 -1.50
C GLN A 117 -8.56 -15.95 -2.02
N VAL A 118 -8.88 -14.66 -1.91
CA VAL A 118 -8.00 -13.56 -2.34
C VAL A 118 -6.65 -13.63 -1.63
N GLU A 119 -6.63 -13.89 -0.32
CA GLU A 119 -5.35 -14.04 0.42
C GLU A 119 -4.49 -15.20 -0.11
N ARG A 120 -5.12 -16.33 -0.46
CA ARG A 120 -4.42 -17.50 -0.99
C ARG A 120 -3.81 -17.24 -2.36
N GLU A 121 -4.38 -16.35 -3.16
CA GLU A 121 -3.78 -15.96 -4.44
C GLU A 121 -2.39 -15.31 -4.26
N PHE A 122 -2.13 -14.68 -3.12
CA PHE A 122 -0.82 -14.09 -2.80
C PHE A 122 0.14 -15.04 -2.07
N ASN A 123 -0.21 -16.32 -1.96
CA ASN A 123 0.70 -17.37 -1.47
C ASN A 123 1.32 -18.18 -2.64
N GLN A 124 1.05 -17.78 -3.87
CA GLN A 124 1.59 -18.41 -5.06
C GLN A 124 3.05 -18.01 -5.31
N ARG A 125 3.80 -18.83 -6.06
CA ARG A 125 5.23 -18.59 -6.35
C ARG A 125 5.49 -17.51 -7.40
N ASP A 126 4.53 -17.26 -8.29
CA ASP A 126 4.75 -16.51 -9.54
C ASP A 126 4.30 -15.04 -9.44
N LEU A 127 4.34 -14.46 -8.23
CA LEU A 127 3.96 -13.08 -8.02
C LEU A 127 4.97 -12.11 -8.62
N ALA A 128 4.47 -10.95 -9.04
CA ALA A 128 5.30 -9.81 -9.36
C ALA A 128 5.32 -8.83 -8.19
N PHE A 129 6.41 -8.10 -8.04
CA PHE A 129 6.66 -7.21 -6.91
C PHE A 129 7.16 -5.86 -7.42
N LEU A 130 6.62 -4.77 -6.89
CA LEU A 130 7.21 -3.44 -7.03
C LEU A 130 7.68 -2.98 -5.66
N THR A 131 9.00 -2.77 -5.55
CA THR A 131 9.65 -2.45 -4.28
C THR A 131 10.29 -1.08 -4.38
N ILE A 132 9.90 -0.17 -3.49
CA ILE A 132 10.61 1.10 -3.27
C ILE A 132 11.71 0.83 -2.26
N THR A 133 12.95 1.18 -2.61
CA THR A 133 14.12 0.95 -1.76
C THR A 133 14.73 2.27 -1.31
N VAL A 134 15.31 2.25 -0.12
CA VAL A 134 16.08 3.35 0.46
C VAL A 134 17.47 2.85 0.85
N LYS A 135 18.43 3.76 0.86
CA LYS A 135 19.83 3.49 1.23
C LYS A 135 20.31 4.48 2.29
N THR A 136 21.35 4.13 3.00
CA THR A 136 22.01 5.08 3.91
C THR A 136 22.64 6.25 3.14
N ASP A 137 22.45 7.46 3.66
CA ASP A 137 23.05 8.72 3.18
C ASP A 137 24.48 8.85 3.73
N SER A 138 25.32 7.86 3.41
CA SER A 138 26.73 7.87 3.80
C SER A 138 27.58 7.33 2.66
N SER A 139 28.66 8.05 2.35
CA SER A 139 29.68 7.64 1.37
C SER A 139 30.62 6.55 1.88
N ASN A 140 30.42 6.04 3.11
CA ASN A 140 31.29 5.04 3.72
C ASN A 140 30.93 3.61 3.28
N LEU A 141 31.87 2.68 3.48
CA LEU A 141 31.78 1.25 3.13
C LEU A 141 30.62 0.46 3.76
N GLN A 142 29.83 1.07 4.65
CA GLN A 142 28.67 0.45 5.30
C GLN A 142 27.37 0.98 4.71
N GLN A 143 27.21 0.81 3.40
CA GLN A 143 25.95 1.15 2.75
C GLN A 143 24.91 0.08 3.07
N ALA A 144 23.86 0.45 3.80
CA ALA A 144 22.71 -0.42 4.02
C ALA A 144 21.58 -0.04 3.09
N THR A 145 20.89 -1.05 2.55
CA THR A 145 19.66 -0.88 1.76
C THR A 145 18.49 -1.49 2.54
N LYS A 146 17.33 -0.84 2.51
CA LYS A 146 16.09 -1.32 3.09
C LYS A 146 14.94 -1.20 2.09
N ASN A 147 13.99 -2.13 2.20
CA ASN A 147 12.71 -2.00 1.52
C ASN A 147 11.86 -0.97 2.28
N PHE A 148 11.42 0.06 1.57
CA PHE A 148 10.59 1.10 2.13
C PHE A 148 9.09 0.78 1.98
N GLN A 149 8.69 0.34 0.79
CA GLN A 149 7.33 -0.05 0.46
C GLN A 149 7.36 -1.23 -0.52
N LEU A 150 6.43 -2.16 -0.33
CA LEU A 150 6.27 -3.34 -1.16
C LEU A 150 4.85 -3.41 -1.69
N ILE A 151 4.73 -3.60 -2.99
CA ILE A 151 3.46 -3.85 -3.70
C ILE A 151 3.60 -5.21 -4.38
N GLN A 152 2.58 -6.06 -4.23
CA GLN A 152 2.54 -7.38 -4.85
C GLN A 152 1.38 -7.44 -5.84
N PHE A 153 1.61 -8.08 -6.98
CA PHE A 153 0.63 -8.28 -8.04
C PHE A 153 0.50 -9.78 -8.32
N ASN A 154 -0.74 -10.25 -8.47
CA ASN A 154 -1.02 -11.60 -8.95
C ASN A 154 -1.58 -11.56 -10.38
N ASP A 155 -1.63 -12.73 -11.01
CA ASP A 155 -2.14 -12.94 -12.37
C ASP A 155 -3.67 -12.86 -12.49
N LYS A 156 -4.37 -12.58 -11.38
CA LYS A 156 -5.84 -12.42 -11.30
C LYS A 156 -6.26 -10.99 -11.07
N ASP A 157 -5.39 -10.03 -11.42
CA ASP A 157 -5.69 -8.60 -11.36
C ASP A 157 -5.89 -8.02 -9.94
N TYR A 158 -5.51 -8.77 -8.91
CA TYR A 158 -5.40 -8.24 -7.56
C TYR A 158 -3.99 -7.73 -7.32
N PHE A 159 -3.93 -6.66 -6.53
CA PHE A 159 -2.69 -6.20 -5.96
C PHE A 159 -2.84 -5.90 -4.48
N ARG A 160 -1.75 -5.99 -3.73
CA ARG A 160 -1.74 -5.60 -2.32
C ARG A 160 -0.54 -4.73 -2.00
N VAL A 161 -0.78 -3.74 -1.16
CA VAL A 161 0.22 -2.76 -0.71
C VAL A 161 0.50 -3.01 0.75
N GLN A 162 1.78 -3.15 1.09
CA GLN A 162 2.19 -3.29 2.49
C GLN A 162 1.98 -1.97 3.22
N LEU A 163 1.15 -1.99 4.26
CA LEU A 163 0.95 -0.86 5.16
C LEU A 163 2.04 -0.87 6.23
N ARG A 164 2.53 0.33 6.56
CA ARG A 164 3.47 0.51 7.68
C ARG A 164 2.67 0.63 8.98
N GLY A 165 2.53 -0.49 9.69
CA GLY A 165 1.92 -0.54 11.01
C GLY A 165 2.92 -0.29 12.15
N GLU A 166 2.42 0.04 13.32
CA GLU A 166 3.20 0.03 14.55
C GLU A 166 3.48 -1.43 15.00
N LYS A 167 4.65 -1.69 15.59
CA LYS A 167 4.99 -2.95 16.30
C LYS A 167 4.99 -4.23 15.45
N ASN A 168 5.76 -4.25 14.36
CA ASN A 168 6.10 -5.47 13.60
C ASN A 168 4.93 -6.27 13.00
N LYS A 169 3.69 -5.77 13.05
CA LYS A 169 2.58 -6.38 12.33
C LYS A 169 2.61 -5.93 10.88
N ILE A 170 2.75 -6.90 9.98
CA ILE A 170 2.63 -6.66 8.54
C ILE A 170 1.14 -6.63 8.22
N GLU A 171 0.64 -5.45 7.87
CA GLU A 171 -0.72 -5.25 7.39
C GLU A 171 -0.70 -5.02 5.88
N TRP A 172 -1.72 -5.52 5.19
CA TRP A 172 -1.86 -5.43 3.73
C TRP A 172 -3.20 -4.79 3.38
N ALA A 173 -3.17 -3.77 2.53
CA ALA A 173 -4.36 -3.28 1.84
C ALA A 173 -4.44 -3.99 0.49
N TYR A 174 -5.59 -4.59 0.17
CA TYR A 174 -5.81 -5.32 -1.06
C TYR A 174 -6.72 -4.54 -1.99
N PHE A 175 -6.45 -4.61 -3.28
CA PHE A 175 -7.13 -3.86 -4.32
C PHE A 175 -7.35 -4.78 -5.52
N TYR A 176 -8.30 -4.41 -6.37
CA TYR A 176 -8.61 -5.12 -7.60
C TYR A 176 -8.76 -4.11 -8.73
N LYS A 177 -8.13 -4.39 -9.87
CA LYS A 177 -8.29 -3.58 -11.08
C LYS A 177 -8.18 -4.50 -12.32
N PRO A 178 -9.27 -4.68 -13.09
CA PRO A 178 -9.25 -5.56 -14.26
C PRO A 178 -8.10 -5.24 -15.24
N GLY A 179 -7.40 -6.27 -15.72
CA GLY A 179 -6.29 -6.16 -16.68
C GLY A 179 -4.97 -5.63 -16.11
N LEU A 180 -4.91 -5.30 -14.82
CA LEU A 180 -3.74 -4.66 -14.21
C LEU A 180 -2.45 -5.47 -14.38
N TYR A 181 -2.52 -6.80 -14.26
CA TYR A 181 -1.30 -7.61 -14.29
C TYR A 181 -0.58 -7.50 -15.64
N GLU A 182 -1.33 -7.65 -16.73
CA GLU A 182 -0.81 -7.54 -18.09
C GLU A 182 -0.36 -6.11 -18.43
N GLU A 183 -1.10 -5.10 -17.96
CA GLU A 183 -0.72 -3.69 -18.12
C GLU A 183 0.61 -3.37 -17.44
N ILE A 184 0.82 -3.90 -16.23
CA ILE A 184 2.08 -3.73 -15.48
C ILE A 184 3.23 -4.43 -16.17
N LEU A 185 3.04 -5.67 -16.63
CA LEU A 185 4.08 -6.39 -17.37
C LEU A 185 4.45 -5.63 -18.63
N SER A 186 3.47 -5.15 -19.40
CA SER A 186 3.72 -4.36 -20.60
C SER A 186 4.48 -3.07 -20.27
N LEU A 187 4.02 -2.32 -19.26
CA LEU A 187 4.63 -1.06 -18.83
C LEU A 187 6.11 -1.22 -18.42
N PHE A 188 6.43 -2.29 -17.67
CA PHE A 188 7.75 -2.47 -17.07
C PHE A 188 8.69 -3.33 -17.89
N LEU A 189 8.20 -4.23 -18.75
CA LEU A 189 9.05 -5.12 -19.55
C LEU A 189 9.37 -4.53 -20.93
N GLU A 190 8.39 -3.96 -21.66
CA GLU A 190 8.57 -3.54 -23.06
C GLU A 190 9.64 -2.44 -23.23
N LYS A 191 9.80 -1.55 -22.25
CA LYS A 191 10.76 -0.43 -22.34
C LYS A 191 12.22 -0.83 -22.07
N THR A 192 12.49 -2.07 -21.69
CA THR A 192 13.85 -2.52 -21.32
C THR A 192 14.68 -3.02 -22.50
N ASP A 193 14.06 -3.20 -23.68
CA ASP A 193 14.75 -3.71 -24.87
C ASP A 193 15.47 -2.62 -25.69
N ASN A 194 15.37 -1.35 -25.29
CA ASN A 194 16.13 -0.24 -25.88
C ASN A 194 17.50 -0.03 -25.20
N ARG A 195 18.27 -1.11 -24.99
CA ARG A 195 19.71 -0.94 -24.75
C ARG A 195 20.39 -0.71 -26.09
N PRO A 196 21.23 0.35 -26.26
CA PRO A 196 22.09 0.42 -27.43
C PRO A 196 22.95 -0.85 -27.44
N ARG A 197 22.85 -1.64 -28.52
CA ARG A 197 23.80 -2.71 -28.80
C ARG A 197 25.17 -2.05 -28.83
N VAL A 198 25.95 -2.19 -27.77
CA VAL A 198 27.37 -1.88 -27.79
C VAL A 198 27.95 -2.80 -28.85
N ALA A 199 28.25 -2.24 -30.02
CA ALA A 199 28.99 -2.93 -31.06
C ALA A 199 30.32 -3.34 -30.43
N ILE A 200 30.48 -4.64 -30.18
CA ILE A 200 31.77 -5.22 -29.85
C ILE A 200 32.59 -5.09 -31.14
N SER A 201 33.35 -4.01 -31.23
CA SER A 201 34.42 -3.86 -32.19
C SER A 201 35.47 -4.91 -31.87
N HIS A 202 35.46 -6.01 -32.62
CA HIS A 202 36.62 -6.87 -32.75
C HIS A 202 37.74 -6.05 -33.40
N GLN A 203 38.58 -5.41 -32.59
CA GLN A 203 39.94 -5.10 -33.01
C GLN A 203 40.79 -6.33 -32.73
N GLN A 204 40.96 -7.13 -33.78
CA GLN A 204 42.14 -7.97 -33.97
C GLN A 204 43.30 -7.04 -34.36
N LEU A 205 44.38 -7.05 -33.58
CA LEU A 205 45.76 -7.31 -33.99
C LEU A 205 46.68 -7.19 -32.78
#